data_AF-A0A0B7A0J6-F1
#
_entry.id   AF-A0A0B7A0J6-F1
#
_cell.length_a   1.000
_cell.length_b   1.000
_cell.length_c   1.000
_cell.angle_alpha   90.00
_cell.angle_beta   90.00
_cell.angle_gamma   90.00
#
_symmetry.space_group_name_H-M   'P 1'
#
loop_
_entity.id
_entity.type
_entity.pdbx_description
1 polymer ?
#
loop_
_entity_poly.entity_id
_entity_poly.type
_entity_poly.pdbx_seq_one_letter_code
_entity_poly.pdbx_strand_id
1 'polypeptide(L)'
;MQLFCRMYGPLLLEEEHVTWWQTEGQLEQALTYHSRHHHLKCLPGQVLYGLLLQKYQVGVFPDLEEIIKRHAYDSECGKYVASSVRAIVKRSSLTQSLKGILTAGLTKSLRYTLNKVLKKLKSR
;
A
#
# COMPACT_ATOMS: atom_id res chain seq x y z
N MET A 1 1.46 18.63 6.43
CA MET A 1 1.07 17.66 7.48
C MET A 1 -0.31 17.93 8.06
N GLN A 2 -0.66 19.17 8.41
CA GLN A 2 -1.98 19.51 8.98
C GLN A 2 -3.18 19.01 8.14
N LEU A 3 -3.13 19.14 6.81
CA LEU A 3 -4.20 18.62 5.93
C LEU A 3 -4.35 17.10 5.99
N PHE A 4 -3.25 16.35 6.13
CA PHE A 4 -3.28 14.90 6.21
C PHE A 4 -3.96 14.45 7.51
N CYS A 5 -3.55 15.01 8.64
CA CYS A 5 -4.17 14.74 9.94
C CYS A 5 -5.66 15.12 9.94
N ARG A 6 -6.04 16.22 9.27
CA ARG A 6 -7.44 16.64 9.15
C ARG A 6 -8.29 15.66 8.35
N MET A 7 -7.76 15.08 7.27
CA MET A 7 -8.50 14.15 6.43
C MET A 7 -8.59 12.75 7.03
N TYR A 8 -7.49 12.23 7.57
CA TYR A 8 -7.41 10.84 8.04
C TYR A 8 -7.70 10.69 9.54
N GLY A 9 -7.59 11.76 10.33
CA GLY A 9 -7.86 11.73 11.77
C GLY A 9 -9.24 11.17 12.13
N PRO A 10 -10.34 11.64 11.50
CA PRO A 10 -11.66 11.10 11.75
C PRO A 10 -11.77 9.59 11.44
N LEU A 11 -11.19 9.16 10.30
CA LEU A 11 -11.22 7.75 9.89
C LEU A 11 -10.49 6.85 10.89
N LEU A 12 -9.39 7.32 11.48
CA LEU A 12 -8.63 6.57 12.49
C LEU A 12 -9.35 6.50 13.85
N LEU A 13 -10.22 7.46 14.16
CA LEU A 13 -11.01 7.46 15.40
C LEU A 13 -12.27 6.60 15.29
N GLU A 14 -12.83 6.44 14.09
CA GLU A 14 -14.01 5.61 13.82
C GLU A 14 -13.67 4.11 13.70
N GLU A 15 -12.40 3.78 13.44
CA GLU A 15 -11.96 2.41 13.19
C GLU A 15 -11.83 1.61 14.50
N GLU A 16 -12.63 0.56 14.64
CA GLU A 16 -12.74 -0.26 15.86
C GLU A 16 -11.43 -0.95 16.25
N HIS A 17 -10.65 -1.37 15.25
CA HIS A 17 -9.44 -2.18 15.48
C HIS A 17 -8.16 -1.35 15.59
N VAL A 18 -8.28 -0.02 15.67
CA VAL A 18 -7.16 0.92 15.67
C VAL A 18 -7.29 1.88 16.86
N THR A 19 -6.19 2.11 17.55
CA THR A 19 -6.09 3.11 18.62
C THR A 19 -5.12 4.20 18.18
N TRP A 20 -5.59 5.45 18.14
CA TRP A 20 -4.80 6.60 17.68
C TRP A 20 -4.68 7.66 18.77
N TRP A 21 -3.47 7.82 19.31
CA TRP A 21 -3.13 8.87 20.28
C TRP A 21 -2.61 10.11 19.57
N GLN A 22 -3.51 11.04 19.25
CA GLN A 22 -3.21 12.26 18.49
C GLN A 22 -2.11 13.14 19.11
N THR A 23 -2.09 13.25 20.44
CA THR A 23 -1.12 14.06 21.19
C THR A 23 0.28 13.49 21.17
N GLU A 24 0.40 12.15 21.15
CA GLU A 24 1.66 11.43 21.19
C GLU A 24 2.15 11.05 19.78
N GLY A 25 1.28 11.16 18.78
CA GLY A 25 1.56 10.75 17.40
C GLY A 25 1.73 9.24 17.25
N GLN A 26 1.15 8.46 18.18
CA GLN A 26 1.25 7.00 18.22
C GLN A 26 -0.02 6.34 17.69
N LEU A 27 0.18 5.31 16.86
CA LEU A 27 -0.88 4.48 16.29
C LEU A 27 -0.60 3.02 16.66
N GLU A 28 -1.59 2.38 17.27
CA GLU A 28 -1.58 0.94 17.49
C GLU A 28 -2.75 0.29 16.76
N GLN A 29 -2.50 -0.91 16.23
CA GLN A 29 -3.51 -1.73 15.58
C GLN A 29 -3.58 -3.06 16.32
N ALA A 30 -4.80 -3.54 16.58
CA ALA A 30 -4.97 -4.89 17.10
C ALA A 30 -4.41 -5.90 16.07
N LEU A 31 -3.57 -6.84 16.51
CA LEU A 31 -2.99 -7.88 15.63
C LEU A 31 -3.74 -9.22 15.70
N THR A 32 -5.04 -9.15 15.98
CA THR A 32 -5.89 -10.33 16.10
C THR A 32 -6.31 -10.84 14.73
N TYR A 33 -6.92 -12.03 14.69
CA TYR A 33 -7.55 -12.54 13.47
C TYR A 33 -8.68 -11.62 13.01
N HIS A 34 -9.52 -11.16 13.93
CA HIS A 34 -10.70 -10.34 13.63
C HIS A 34 -10.32 -8.99 13.02
N SER A 35 -9.31 -8.32 13.57
CA SER A 35 -8.82 -7.05 13.01
C SER A 35 -8.23 -7.23 11.61
N ARG A 36 -7.40 -8.25 11.41
CA ARG A 36 -6.84 -8.57 10.08
C ARG A 36 -7.95 -8.90 9.09
N HIS A 37 -8.92 -9.73 9.48
CA HIS A 37 -10.06 -10.10 8.64
C HIS A 37 -10.88 -8.88 8.25
N HIS A 38 -11.21 -8.01 9.20
CA HIS A 38 -11.90 -6.74 8.96
C HIS A 38 -11.15 -5.86 7.95
N HIS A 39 -9.88 -5.57 8.20
CA HIS A 39 -9.08 -4.70 7.32
C HIS A 39 -8.87 -5.31 5.93
N LEU A 40 -8.73 -6.63 5.82
CA LEU A 40 -8.66 -7.32 4.53
C LEU A 40 -9.96 -7.15 3.74
N LYS A 41 -11.13 -7.20 4.39
CA LYS A 41 -12.43 -6.97 3.73
C LYS A 41 -12.60 -5.54 3.22
N CYS A 42 -11.94 -4.56 3.85
CA CYS A 42 -11.94 -3.17 3.40
C CYS A 42 -11.01 -2.91 2.20
N LEU A 43 -10.22 -3.89 1.76
CA LEU A 43 -9.32 -3.70 0.61
C LEU A 43 -10.08 -3.59 -0.71
N PRO A 44 -9.56 -2.80 -1.68
CA PRO A 44 -10.10 -2.77 -3.03
C PRO A 44 -10.12 -4.17 -3.67
N GLY A 45 -11.16 -4.48 -4.43
CA GLY A 45 -11.34 -5.80 -5.05
C GLY A 45 -10.16 -6.24 -5.93
N GLN A 46 -9.48 -5.31 -6.61
CA GLN A 46 -8.28 -5.61 -7.39
C GLN A 46 -7.11 -6.08 -6.53
N VAL A 47 -6.97 -5.55 -5.30
CA VAL A 47 -5.94 -6.00 -4.35
C VAL A 47 -6.25 -7.41 -3.89
N LEU A 48 -7.52 -7.69 -3.55
CA LEU A 48 -7.99 -9.01 -3.17
C LEU A 48 -7.81 -10.05 -4.29
N TYR A 49 -8.11 -9.67 -5.54
CA TYR A 49 -7.85 -10.50 -6.70
C TYR A 49 -6.35 -10.80 -6.89
N GLY A 50 -5.47 -9.83 -6.62
CA GLY A 50 -4.03 -10.07 -6.63
C GLY A 50 -3.56 -11.04 -5.53
N LEU A 51 -4.21 -11.08 -4.36
CA LEU A 51 -3.92 -12.11 -3.33
C LEU A 51 -4.29 -13.51 -3.85
N LEU A 52 -5.40 -13.62 -4.56
CA LEU A 52 -5.85 -14.86 -5.18
C LEU A 52 -4.86 -15.35 -6.24
N LEU A 53 -4.40 -14.48 -7.13
CA LEU A 53 -3.44 -14.85 -8.19
C LEU A 53 -2.05 -15.23 -7.67
N GLN A 54 -1.68 -14.83 -6.46
CA GLN A 54 -0.39 -15.23 -5.87
C GLN A 54 -0.34 -16.71 -5.49
N LYS A 55 -1.50 -17.31 -5.15
CA LYS A 55 -1.56 -18.68 -4.61
C LYS A 55 -2.27 -19.66 -5.53
N TYR A 56 -3.20 -19.19 -6.35
CA TYR A 56 -4.03 -20.06 -7.21
C TYR A 56 -3.73 -19.81 -8.68
N GLN A 57 -3.74 -20.90 -9.46
CA GLN A 57 -3.66 -20.80 -10.91
C GLN A 57 -4.97 -20.26 -11.48
N VAL A 58 -4.88 -19.59 -12.62
CA VAL A 58 -6.03 -19.02 -13.32
C VAL A 58 -7.00 -20.14 -13.70
N GLY A 59 -8.24 -20.07 -13.21
CA GLY A 59 -9.33 -20.98 -13.59
C GLY A 59 -9.93 -21.81 -12.44
N VAL A 60 -9.23 -21.94 -11.31
CA VAL A 60 -9.79 -22.56 -10.10
C VAL A 60 -9.64 -21.58 -8.93
N PHE A 61 -10.71 -20.85 -8.67
CA PHE A 61 -10.72 -19.81 -7.65
C PHE A 61 -11.56 -20.26 -6.45
N PRO A 62 -10.96 -20.34 -5.25
CA PRO A 62 -11.74 -20.48 -4.04
C PRO A 62 -12.59 -19.23 -3.81
N ASP A 63 -13.59 -19.36 -2.96
CA ASP A 63 -14.41 -18.23 -2.55
C ASP A 63 -13.55 -17.12 -1.95
N LEU A 64 -13.86 -15.87 -2.28
CA LEU A 64 -13.15 -14.70 -1.81
C LEU A 64 -13.11 -14.65 -0.28
N GLU A 65 -14.22 -14.98 0.38
CA GLU A 65 -14.29 -15.02 1.83
C GLU A 65 -13.32 -16.06 2.42
N GLU A 66 -13.16 -17.22 1.77
CA GLU A 66 -12.19 -18.23 2.18
C GLU A 66 -10.75 -17.72 2.06
N ILE A 67 -10.43 -17.00 0.98
CA ILE A 67 -9.10 -16.41 0.78
C ILE A 67 -8.81 -15.37 1.85
N ILE A 68 -9.78 -14.51 2.16
CA ILE A 68 -9.65 -13.49 3.21
C ILE A 68 -9.42 -14.17 4.56
N LYS A 69 -10.23 -15.18 4.91
CA LYS A 69 -10.06 -15.93 6.16
C LYS A 69 -8.68 -16.57 6.25
N ARG A 70 -8.20 -17.21 5.18
CA ARG A 70 -6.86 -17.83 5.13
C ARG A 70 -5.76 -16.80 5.37
N HIS A 71 -5.84 -15.62 4.75
CA HIS A 71 -4.85 -14.56 4.95
C HIS A 71 -4.97 -13.90 6.33
N ALA A 72 -6.17 -13.80 6.90
CA ALA A 72 -6.36 -13.25 8.23
C ALA A 72 -5.72 -14.09 9.35
N TYR A 73 -5.53 -15.40 9.14
CA TYR A 73 -4.77 -16.25 10.06
C TYR A 73 -3.26 -16.02 9.97
N ASP A 74 -2.75 -15.59 8.81
CA ASP A 74 -1.33 -15.37 8.57
C ASP A 74 -0.87 -14.02 9.16
N SER A 75 0.11 -14.03 10.07
CA SER A 75 0.66 -12.80 10.67
C SER A 75 1.42 -11.95 9.66
N GLU A 76 1.91 -12.56 8.59
CA GLU A 76 2.65 -11.91 7.51
C GLU A 76 1.76 -11.48 6.34
N CYS A 77 0.43 -11.47 6.53
CA CYS A 77 -0.55 -11.13 5.50
C CYS A 77 -0.25 -9.80 4.78
N GLY A 78 0.33 -8.84 5.51
CA GLY A 78 0.74 -7.54 4.97
C GLY A 78 1.73 -7.62 3.80
N LYS A 79 2.60 -8.64 3.76
CA LYS A 79 3.55 -8.84 2.65
C LYS A 79 2.83 -9.19 1.35
N TYR A 80 1.81 -10.03 1.42
CA TYR A 80 1.00 -10.44 0.27
C TYR A 80 0.18 -9.26 -0.27
N VAL A 81 -0.41 -8.47 0.63
CA VAL A 81 -1.13 -7.23 0.30
C VAL A 81 -0.19 -6.24 -0.39
N ALA A 82 0.99 -5.99 0.19
CA ALA A 82 1.99 -5.09 -0.40
C ALA A 82 2.45 -5.56 -1.79
N SER A 83 2.65 -6.86 -1.98
CA SER A 83 2.98 -7.45 -3.27
C SER A 83 1.86 -7.25 -4.30
N SER A 84 0.60 -7.46 -3.89
CA SER A 84 -0.58 -7.26 -4.74
C SER A 84 -0.73 -5.80 -5.17
N VAL A 85 -0.65 -4.85 -4.22
CA VAL A 85 -0.66 -3.41 -4.49
C VAL A 85 0.48 -3.05 -5.45
N ARG A 86 1.69 -3.56 -5.21
CA ARG A 86 2.84 -3.31 -6.08
C ARG A 86 2.61 -3.80 -7.50
N ALA A 87 2.03 -4.99 -7.68
CA ALA A 87 1.75 -5.53 -9.01
C ALA A 87 0.78 -4.63 -9.80
N ILE A 88 -0.24 -4.08 -9.14
CA ILE A 88 -1.22 -3.16 -9.73
C ILE A 88 -0.55 -1.86 -10.19
N VAL A 89 0.22 -1.21 -9.30
CA VAL A 89 0.77 0.12 -9.59
C VAL A 89 2.04 0.08 -10.45
N LYS A 90 2.82 -1.02 -10.42
CA LYS A 90 4.15 -1.11 -11.04
C LYS A 90 4.15 -0.72 -12.51
N ARG A 91 3.18 -1.22 -13.30
CA ARG A 91 3.11 -0.91 -14.73
C ARG A 91 2.88 0.59 -14.95
N SER A 92 1.90 1.17 -14.27
CA SER A 92 1.60 2.59 -14.40
C SER A 92 2.79 3.45 -13.97
N SER A 93 3.37 3.18 -12.81
CA SER A 93 4.51 3.95 -12.29
C SER A 93 5.74 3.89 -13.20
N LEU A 94 6.06 2.72 -13.76
CA LEU A 94 7.17 2.57 -14.70
C LEU A 94 6.90 3.29 -16.02
N THR A 95 5.69 3.15 -16.56
CA THR A 95 5.31 3.78 -17.83
C THR A 95 5.27 5.30 -17.69
N GLN A 96 4.76 5.82 -16.57
CA GLN A 96 4.75 7.25 -16.26
C GLN A 96 6.17 7.81 -16.10
N SER A 97 7.05 7.08 -15.42
CA SER A 97 8.45 7.47 -15.28
C SER A 97 9.15 7.51 -16.64
N LEU A 98 8.93 6.50 -17.49
CA LEU A 98 9.49 6.46 -18.84
C LEU A 98 8.94 7.58 -19.73
N LYS A 99 7.63 7.83 -19.70
CA LYS A 99 7.01 8.97 -20.40
C LYS A 99 7.58 10.30 -19.93
N GLY A 100 7.76 10.49 -18.61
CA GLY A 100 8.40 11.68 -18.06
C GLY A 100 9.81 11.91 -18.60
N ILE A 101 10.61 10.84 -18.72
CA ILE A 101 11.96 10.90 -19.30
C ILE A 101 11.91 11.28 -20.78
N LEU A 102 11.00 10.68 -21.55
CA LEU A 102 10.85 10.93 -22.98
C LEU A 102 10.35 12.37 -23.25
N THR A 103 9.34 12.82 -22.52
CA THR A 103 8.73 14.16 -22.70
C THR A 103 9.62 15.28 -22.18
N ALA A 104 10.32 15.10 -21.05
CA ALA A 104 11.21 16.14 -20.51
C ALA A 104 12.59 16.18 -21.20
N GLY A 105 12.94 15.13 -21.95
CA GLY A 105 14.26 14.91 -22.53
C GLY A 105 15.25 14.28 -21.56
N LEU A 106 16.11 13.39 -22.09
CA LEU A 106 17.10 12.63 -21.31
C LEU A 106 18.05 13.54 -20.50
N THR A 107 18.49 14.65 -21.08
CA THR A 107 19.43 15.60 -20.44
C THR A 107 18.83 16.32 -19.24
N LYS A 108 17.57 16.78 -19.33
CA LYS A 108 16.89 17.43 -18.20
C LYS A 108 16.56 16.42 -17.11
N SER A 109 16.18 15.20 -17.47
CA SER A 109 15.89 14.11 -16.53
C SER A 109 17.12 13.69 -15.72
N LEU A 110 18.28 13.57 -16.38
CA LEU A 110 19.56 13.28 -15.72
C LEU A 110 19.99 14.43 -14.80
N ARG A 111 19.92 15.69 -15.26
CA ARG A 111 20.26 16.87 -14.44
C ARG A 111 19.35 16.98 -13.21
N TYR A 112 18.05 16.75 -13.37
CA TYR A 112 17.10 16.76 -12.25
C TYR A 112 17.40 15.66 -11.22
N THR A 113 17.68 14.44 -11.69
CA THR A 113 17.99 13.30 -10.81
C THR A 113 19.29 13.55 -10.03
N LEU A 114 20.34 14.04 -10.69
CA LEU A 114 21.61 14.41 -10.06
C LEU A 114 21.42 15.50 -9.00
N ASN A 115 20.68 16.57 -9.30
CA ASN A 115 20.38 17.63 -8.33
C ASN A 115 19.61 17.10 -7.10
N LYS A 116 18.73 16.12 -7.30
CA LYS A 116 17.95 15.50 -6.21
C LYS A 116 18.82 14.62 -5.31
N VAL A 117 19.76 13.86 -5.89
CA VAL A 117 20.75 13.04 -5.14
C VAL A 117 21.73 13.94 -4.39
N LEU A 118 22.27 14.97 -5.03
CA LEU A 118 23.17 15.94 -4.38
C LEU A 118 22.49 16.65 -3.21
N LYS A 119 21.22 17.05 -3.36
CA LYS A 119 20.43 17.61 -2.26
C LYS A 119 20.27 16.63 -1.10
N LYS A 120 20.00 15.35 -1.38
CA LYS A 120 19.88 14.30 -0.36
C LYS A 120 21.21 14.06 0.38
N LEU A 121 22.35 14.19 -0.30
CA LEU A 121 23.68 14.04 0.29
C LEU A 121 24.10 15.26 1.12
N LYS A 122 23.79 16.48 0.66
CA LYS A 122 24.08 17.72 1.41
C LYS A 122 23.19 17.96 2.63
N SER A 123 22.05 17.28 2.70
CA SER A 123 21.06 17.37 3.77
C SER A 123 21.17 16.22 4.78
N ARG A 124 22.21 15.39 4.65
CA ARG A 124 22.68 14.47 5.70
C ARG A 124 23.81 15.15 6.45
#